data_AF-A0A9D4MRQ2-F1
#
_entry.id   AF-A0A9D4MRQ2-F1
#
_cell.length_a   1.000
_cell.length_b   1.000
_cell.length_c   1.000
_cell.angle_alpha   90.00
_cell.angle_beta   90.00
_cell.angle_gamma   90.00
#
_symmetry.space_group_name_H-M   'P 1'
#
loop_
_entity.id
_entity.type
_entity.pdbx_description
1 polymer ?
#
loop_
_entity_poly.entity_id
_entity_poly.type
_entity_poly.pdbx_seq_one_letter_code
_entity_poly.pdbx_strand_id
1 'polypeptide(L)'
;MINKLDIFQSGEFFDTSDYHSNLLHVTNSGQVLVCELCSNKLFQVDNEGRQLLAEVVTQKDGVIFPTSVFYSKHRAALIVGMFDRDDILVFKT
;
A
#
# COMPACT_ATOMS: atom_id res chain seq x y z
N MET A 1 -26.59 3.57 -11.28
CA MET A 1 -25.73 4.59 -10.64
C MET A 1 -25.35 4.00 -9.29
N ILE A 2 -24.13 3.47 -9.17
CA ILE A 2 -23.67 2.81 -7.93
C ILE A 2 -22.98 3.87 -7.10
N ASN A 3 -23.39 4.04 -5.83
CA ASN A 3 -22.83 5.05 -4.96
C ASN A 3 -21.42 4.66 -4.52
N LYS A 4 -20.49 5.59 -4.66
CA LYS A 4 -19.06 5.46 -4.30
C LYS A 4 -18.83 5.07 -2.83
N LEU A 5 -19.86 5.16 -2.00
CA LEU A 5 -19.86 4.84 -0.57
C LEU A 5 -20.20 3.38 -0.23
N ASP A 6 -20.66 2.57 -1.17
CA ASP A 6 -20.95 1.15 -0.93
C ASP A 6 -19.70 0.25 -1.11
N ILE A 7 -18.56 0.85 -1.46
CA ILE A 7 -17.27 0.17 -1.78
C ILE A 7 -16.38 -0.01 -0.51
N PHE A 8 -16.86 0.38 0.68
CA PHE A 8 -16.02 0.52 1.88
C PHE A 8 -16.06 -0.65 2.90
N GLN A 9 -16.58 -1.83 2.56
CA GLN A 9 -16.85 -2.88 3.57
C GLN A 9 -16.10 -4.21 3.45
N SER A 10 -15.12 -4.36 2.57
CA SER A 10 -14.27 -5.56 2.61
C SER A 10 -12.83 -5.19 2.28
N GLY A 11 -11.84 -5.96 2.77
CA GLY A 11 -10.41 -5.66 2.63
C GLY A 11 -9.95 -5.69 1.18
N GLU A 12 -10.32 -4.67 0.43
CA GLU A 12 -10.21 -4.61 -1.02
C GLU A 12 -8.96 -3.85 -1.44
N PHE A 13 -8.31 -4.44 -2.44
CA PHE A 13 -7.22 -3.88 -3.20
C PHE A 13 -7.79 -2.87 -4.19
N PHE A 14 -7.31 -1.63 -4.16
CA PHE A 14 -7.78 -0.58 -5.05
C PHE A 14 -6.85 -0.40 -6.25
N ASP A 15 -7.35 -0.69 -7.45
CA ASP A 15 -6.69 -0.34 -8.71
C ASP A 15 -7.18 1.04 -9.15
N THR A 16 -6.34 2.06 -9.05
CA THR A 16 -6.62 3.38 -9.61
C THR A 16 -6.17 3.37 -11.07
N SER A 17 -7.13 3.14 -11.97
CA SER A 17 -6.93 3.01 -13.42
C SER A 17 -6.50 4.32 -14.09
N ASP A 18 -5.25 4.73 -13.87
CA ASP A 18 -4.52 5.73 -14.65
C ASP A 18 -3.01 5.44 -14.53
N TYR A 19 -2.50 4.53 -15.38
CA TYR A 19 -1.09 4.18 -15.66
C TYR A 19 -0.09 3.94 -14.49
N HIS A 20 -0.52 4.07 -13.24
CA HIS A 20 0.27 3.91 -12.01
C HIS A 20 -0.63 3.36 -10.90
N SER A 21 -1.15 2.14 -11.10
CA SER A 21 -1.96 1.42 -10.11
C SER A 21 -1.18 1.24 -8.81
N ASN A 22 -1.36 2.15 -7.86
CA ASN A 22 -0.85 2.02 -6.51
C ASN A 22 -1.91 1.29 -5.69
N LEU A 23 -1.76 -0.02 -5.53
CA LEU A 23 -2.67 -0.80 -4.71
C LEU A 23 -2.50 -0.39 -3.25
N LEU A 24 -3.56 0.17 -2.68
CA LEU A 24 -3.61 0.62 -1.29
C LEU A 24 -4.06 -0.52 -0.37
N HIS A 25 -3.59 -0.51 0.88
CA HIS A 25 -4.04 -1.44 1.91
C HIS A 25 -4.52 -0.70 3.16
N VAL A 26 -5.74 -0.98 3.59
CA VAL A 26 -6.29 -0.47 4.85
C VAL A 26 -5.90 -1.42 5.97
N THR A 27 -5.17 -0.92 6.96
CA THR A 27 -4.80 -1.70 8.15
C THR A 27 -6.00 -1.87 9.08
N ASN A 28 -5.88 -2.80 10.04
CA ASN A 28 -6.92 -3.02 11.05
C ASN A 28 -7.20 -1.80 11.96
N SER A 29 -6.27 -0.85 12.06
CA SER A 29 -6.49 0.42 12.78
C SER A 29 -7.18 1.49 11.92
N GLY A 30 -7.52 1.16 10.68
CA GLY A 30 -8.14 2.06 9.71
C GLY A 30 -7.14 2.94 8.96
N GLN A 31 -5.85 2.90 9.30
CA GLN A 31 -4.81 3.64 8.57
C GLN A 31 -4.59 3.02 7.20
N VAL A 32 -4.10 3.82 6.24
CA VAL A 32 -3.90 3.36 4.86
C VAL A 32 -2.41 3.31 4.54
N LEU A 33 -1.99 2.22 3.91
CA LEU A 33 -0.67 2.09 3.31
C LEU A 33 -0.76 2.41 1.82
N VAL A 34 0.16 3.25 1.36
CA VAL A 34 0.19 3.80 0.00
C VAL A 34 1.56 3.51 -0.61
N CYS A 35 1.59 2.80 -1.74
CA CYS A 35 2.76 2.76 -2.59
C CYS A 35 2.87 4.07 -3.37
N GLU A 36 4.07 4.64 -3.45
CA GLU A 36 4.36 5.73 -4.36
C GLU A 36 5.48 5.28 -5.29
N LEU A 37 5.07 5.01 -6.52
CA LEU A 37 5.90 4.38 -7.55
C LEU A 37 7.13 5.21 -7.90
N CYS A 38 7.00 6.52 -8.07
CA CYS A 38 8.06 7.36 -8.62
C CYS A 38 9.19 7.63 -7.61
N SER A 39 8.87 7.75 -6.33
CA SER A 39 9.84 7.97 -5.25
C SER A 39 10.34 6.66 -4.63
N ASN A 40 9.81 5.51 -5.07
CA ASN A 40 10.17 4.19 -4.54
C ASN A 40 9.95 4.08 -3.03
N LYS A 41 8.79 4.54 -2.57
CA LYS A 41 8.45 4.60 -1.15
C LYS A 41 7.11 3.96 -0.86
N LEU A 42 6.97 3.53 0.38
CA LEU A 42 5.67 3.23 0.99
C LEU A 42 5.40 4.23 2.12
N PHE A 43 4.21 4.79 2.12
CA PHE A 43 3.75 5.71 3.15
C PHE A 43 2.63 5.10 3.97
N GLN A 44 2.56 5.51 5.23
CA GLN A 44 1.37 5.35 6.06
C GLN A 44 0.67 6.69 6.14
N VAL A 45 -0.62 6.70 5.83
CA VAL A 45 -1.49 7.86 5.98
C VAL A 45 -2.58 7.58 7.01
N ASP A 46 -3.20 8.64 7.51
CA ASP A 46 -4.33 8.51 8.43
C ASP A 46 -5.51 7.77 7.78
N ASN A 47 -6.52 7.46 8.61
CA ASN A 47 -7.70 6.73 8.20
C ASN A 47 -8.63 7.51 7.25
N GLU A 48 -8.36 8.79 7.03
CA GLU A 48 -9.08 9.64 6.10
C GLU A 48 -8.28 9.89 4.80
N GLY A 49 -7.05 9.37 4.72
CA GLY A 49 -6.12 9.60 3.62
C GLY A 49 -5.62 11.04 3.52
N ARG A 50 -5.70 11.85 4.59
CA ARG A 50 -5.43 13.29 4.56
C ARG A 50 -4.03 13.65 5.05
N GLN A 51 -3.56 12.98 6.10
CA GLN A 51 -2.27 13.27 6.72
C GLN A 51 -1.28 12.13 6.48
N LEU A 52 -0.07 12.50 6.05
CA LEU A 52 1.08 11.61 6.07
C LEU A 52 1.51 11.38 7.53
N LEU A 53 1.53 10.11 7.95
CA LEU A 53 1.94 9.71 9.30
C LEU A 53 3.40 9.24 9.33
N ALA A 54 3.83 8.47 8.34
CA ALA A 54 5.19 7.92 8.30
C ALA A 54 5.64 7.51 6.90
N GLU A 55 6.95 7.53 6.68
CA GLU A 55 7.62 6.72 5.65
C GLU A 55 7.90 5.33 6.24
N VAL A 56 7.40 4.27 5.60
CA VAL A 56 7.44 2.90 6.15
C VAL A 56 8.63 2.12 5.61
N VAL A 57 8.82 2.16 4.29
CA VAL A 57 9.96 1.55 3.59
C VAL A 57 10.35 2.44 2.42
N THR A 58 11.62 2.39 2.05
CA THR A 58 12.23 3.25 1.04
C THR A 58 13.07 2.45 0.06
N GLN A 59 13.59 3.13 -0.95
CA GLN A 59 14.57 2.55 -1.87
C GLN A 59 15.81 1.95 -1.18
N LYS A 60 16.20 2.49 -0.01
CA LYS A 60 17.34 1.94 0.75
C LYS A 60 17.06 0.54 1.31
N ASP A 61 15.79 0.20 1.47
CA ASP A 61 15.32 -1.09 1.94
C ASP A 61 15.10 -2.09 0.78
N GLY A 62 15.51 -1.71 -0.43
CA GLY A 62 15.39 -2.52 -1.64
C GLY A 62 14.08 -2.32 -2.42
N VAL A 63 13.20 -1.43 -1.98
CA VAL A 63 11.93 -1.14 -2.67
C VAL A 63 12.20 -0.36 -3.97
N ILE A 64 11.75 -0.87 -5.10
CA ILE A 64 11.89 -0.22 -6.41
C ILE A 64 10.59 -0.39 -7.18
N PHE A 65 10.00 0.71 -7.65
CA PHE A 65 8.70 0.78 -8.32
C PHE A 65 7.61 -0.07 -7.63
N PRO A 66 7.30 0.20 -6.35
CA PRO A 66 6.28 -0.54 -5.62
C PRO A 66 4.92 -0.30 -6.26
N THR A 67 4.18 -1.38 -6.52
CA THR A 67 2.83 -1.33 -7.11
C THR A 67 1.78 -1.86 -6.17
N SER A 68 2.17 -2.68 -5.20
CA SER A 68 1.22 -3.27 -4.26
C SER A 68 1.79 -3.45 -2.88
N VAL A 69 0.89 -3.34 -1.89
CA VAL A 69 1.22 -3.55 -0.50
C VAL A 69 0.13 -4.36 0.18
N PHE A 70 0.54 -5.22 1.12
CA PHE A 70 -0.35 -5.90 2.04
C PHE A 70 0.31 -6.02 3.40
N TYR A 71 -0.42 -5.70 4.47
CA TYR A 71 0.05 -5.93 5.82
C TYR A 71 -0.69 -7.10 6.47
N SER A 72 0.05 -8.17 6.79
CA SER A 72 -0.47 -9.31 7.53
C SER A 72 -0.21 -9.13 9.02
N LYS A 73 -1.25 -8.76 9.78
CA LYS A 73 -1.17 -8.74 11.25
C LYS A 73 -0.82 -10.12 11.82
N HIS A 74 -1.37 -11.19 11.24
CA HIS A 74 -1.12 -12.56 11.71
C HIS A 74 0.34 -12.99 11.56
N ARG A 75 1.03 -12.51 10.53
CA ARG A 75 2.43 -12.85 10.25
C ARG A 75 3.41 -11.78 10.70
N ALA A 76 2.90 -10.69 11.31
CA ALA A 76 3.66 -9.47 11.62
C ALA A 76 4.55 -9.06 10.42
N ALA A 77 3.96 -9.05 9.23
CA ALA A 77 4.71 -8.93 7.98
C ALA A 77 4.06 -7.93 7.02
N LEU A 78 4.90 -7.07 6.45
CA LEU A 78 4.58 -6.20 5.33
C LEU A 78 5.09 -6.85 4.04
N ILE A 79 4.18 -7.05 3.09
CA ILE A 79 4.45 -7.66 1.79
C ILE A 79 4.33 -6.57 0.73
N VAL A 80 5.37 -6.38 -0.07
CA VAL A 80 5.43 -5.36 -1.11
C VAL A 80 5.71 -6.02 -2.45
N GLY A 81 4.80 -5.84 -3.41
CA GLY A 81 5.00 -6.24 -4.80
C GLY A 81 5.61 -5.08 -5.59
N MET A 82 6.56 -5.42 -6.46
CA MET A 82 7.32 -4.45 -7.26
C MET A 82 7.18 -4.77 -8.75
N PHE A 83 7.08 -3.73 -9.60
CA PHE A 83 6.87 -3.91 -11.05
C PHE A 83 8.12 -4.41 -11.78
N ASP A 84 9.30 -3.89 -11.43
CA ASP A 84 10.49 -3.99 -12.31
C ASP A 84 11.34 -5.24 -12.09
N ARG A 85 11.02 -6.06 -11.09
CA ARG A 85 11.84 -7.23 -10.72
C ARG A 85 11.10 -8.55 -10.63
N ASP A 86 9.77 -8.58 -10.82
CA ASP A 86 8.93 -9.73 -10.49
C ASP A 86 9.16 -10.27 -9.05
N ASP A 87 9.74 -9.43 -8.18
CA ASP A 87 10.13 -9.76 -6.83
C ASP A 87 9.08 -9.30 -5.82
N ILE A 88 8.92 -10.09 -4.76
CA ILE A 88 8.10 -9.75 -3.59
C ILE A 88 9.05 -9.55 -2.41
N LEU A 89 9.02 -8.36 -1.83
CA LEU A 89 9.72 -8.10 -0.57
C LEU A 89 8.81 -8.39 0.62
N VAL A 90 9.38 -9.06 1.62
CA VAL A 90 8.69 -9.38 2.87
C VAL A 90 9.50 -8.81 4.03
N PHE A 91 8.99 -7.74 4.62
CA PHE A 91 9.53 -7.14 5.83
C PHE A 91 8.83 -7.74 7.04
N LYS A 92 9.59 -8.35 7.93
CA LYS A 92 9.08 -8.93 9.19
C LYS A 92 9.44 -8.02 10.35
N THR A 93 8.49 -7.83 11.25
CA THR A 93 8.70 -7.21 12.56
C THR A 93 8.73 -8.27 13.64
#